data_AF-A0A448YTS7-F1
#
_entry.id   AF-A0A448YTS7-F1
#
_cell.length_a   1.000
_cell.length_b   1.000
_cell.length_c   1.000
_cell.angle_alpha   90.00
_cell.angle_beta   90.00
_cell.angle_gamma   90.00
#
_symmetry.space_group_name_H-M   'P 1'
#
loop_
_entity.id
_entity.type
_entity.pdbx_description
1 polymer ?
#
loop_
_entity_poly.entity_id
_entity_poly.type
_entity_poly.pdbx_seq_one_letter_code
_entity_poly.pdbx_strand_id
1 'polypeptide(L)'
;MYNQYYYELLVREFGTNVVTAIGSHDLPYLVEFIKPFDYWRGTQRRIISEYYALKDYNLMGPSTADQVVNCKYIKDSWKFVYGLYKNRRLFVEAQDFQVDEPQSYIQQGLLRVNRTYLVKYSKKVRLSKGAYRLNCGIILESSLGLLSTNFRVVESRTGTVLSNYFPPTNINEIVPHGTFTMLNVGAFKVDEKNGEDNMEDRLVDIEITIEETGLYMKSGFTICFLDVDVIATDEEQSNGDQLMPRWIAWTIDNEAAKPENIVNVLLKRLYDSISASFSETTRSTDSPFQILGSYKDRPMNNASNNYIHVLTSNDDNRMSDKEMEEYTRRFYFKFNDAGGLITRSFRYYTIVDRRKMEEKAARRIHSAESEKDDEPLRWKLPQIVAM
;
A
#
# COMPACT_ATOMS: atom_id res chain seq x y z
N MET A 1 22.57 11.23 12.57
CA MET A 1 22.02 12.42 11.89
C MET A 1 20.97 12.06 10.85
N TYR A 2 21.27 11.23 9.83
CA TYR A 2 20.28 10.90 8.78
C TYR A 2 18.99 10.23 9.27
N ASN A 3 19.06 9.18 10.10
CA ASN A 3 17.85 8.54 10.66
C ASN A 3 17.07 9.45 11.61
N GLN A 4 17.75 10.32 12.35
CA GLN A 4 17.12 11.29 13.26
C GLN A 4 16.27 12.29 12.47
N TYR A 5 16.75 12.74 11.30
CA TYR A 5 15.98 13.60 10.41
C TYR A 5 14.65 12.97 9.97
N TYR A 6 14.64 11.68 9.59
CA TYR A 6 13.38 11.01 9.19
C TYR A 6 12.42 10.79 10.35
N TYR A 7 12.93 10.57 11.57
CA TYR A 7 12.10 10.55 12.76
C TYR A 7 11.41 11.89 12.99
N GLU A 8 12.17 13.00 12.95
CA GLU A 8 11.63 14.35 13.10
C GLU A 8 10.65 14.69 11.97
N LEU A 9 10.95 14.26 10.74
CA LEU A 9 10.07 14.42 9.59
C LEU A 9 8.74 13.69 9.76
N LEU A 10 8.77 12.45 10.26
CA LEU A 10 7.58 11.66 10.58
C LEU A 10 6.72 12.38 11.61
N VAL A 11 7.30 12.81 12.74
CA VAL A 11 6.58 13.53 13.80
C VAL A 11 6.00 14.85 13.27
N ARG A 12 6.77 15.57 12.45
CA ARG A 12 6.34 16.84 11.85
C ARG A 12 5.14 16.67 10.92
N GLU A 13 5.08 15.58 10.15
CA GLU A 13 4.04 15.38 9.13
C GLU A 13 2.82 14.61 9.65
N PHE A 14 3.00 13.71 10.60
CA PHE A 14 1.95 12.83 11.13
C PHE A 14 1.42 13.32 12.48
N GLY A 15 2.18 14.14 13.21
CA GLY A 15 1.89 14.55 14.58
C GLY A 15 2.60 13.65 15.60
N THR A 16 2.57 14.04 16.88
CA THR A 16 3.27 13.30 17.96
C THR A 16 2.64 11.95 18.27
N ASN A 17 1.34 11.75 18.01
CA ASN A 17 0.63 10.50 18.29
C ASN A 17 1.15 9.31 17.47
N VAL A 18 1.83 9.56 16.34
CA VAL A 18 2.40 8.50 15.51
C VAL A 18 3.41 7.63 16.28
N VAL A 19 4.20 8.23 17.19
CA VAL A 19 5.21 7.49 17.95
C VAL A 19 4.55 6.57 18.97
N THR A 20 3.46 7.04 19.58
CA THR A 20 2.64 6.24 20.50
C THR A 20 1.95 5.09 19.76
N ALA A 21 1.35 5.37 18.60
CA ALA A 21 0.73 4.35 17.75
C ALA A 21 1.73 3.26 17.35
N ILE A 22 2.94 3.67 16.94
CA ILE A 22 4.05 2.74 16.65
C ILE A 22 4.33 1.86 17.86
N GLY A 23 4.54 2.43 19.04
CA GLY A 23 4.97 1.67 20.21
C GLY A 23 3.93 0.70 20.74
N SER A 24 2.67 1.12 20.74
CA SER A 24 1.58 0.36 21.32
C SER A 24 1.05 -0.73 20.39
N HIS A 25 1.10 -0.52 19.06
CA HIS A 25 0.44 -1.40 18.10
C HIS A 25 1.40 -1.92 17.02
N ASP A 26 2.13 -1.03 16.36
CA ASP A 26 2.80 -1.38 15.09
C ASP A 26 4.20 -1.98 15.26
N LEU A 27 4.83 -1.78 16.43
CA LEU A 27 6.23 -2.15 16.69
C LEU A 27 6.55 -3.64 16.43
N PRO A 28 5.75 -4.63 16.88
CA PRO A 28 6.01 -6.03 16.59
C PRO A 28 6.04 -6.32 15.08
N TYR A 29 5.07 -5.77 14.35
CA TYR A 29 4.94 -5.97 12.91
C TYR A 29 6.01 -5.23 12.11
N LEU A 30 6.43 -4.04 12.58
CA LEU A 30 7.58 -3.34 12.02
C LEU A 30 8.86 -4.15 12.17
N VAL A 31 9.08 -4.75 13.34
CA VAL A 31 10.25 -5.60 13.59
C VAL A 31 10.19 -6.85 12.69
N GLU A 32 9.05 -7.54 12.61
CA GLU A 32 8.86 -8.70 11.71
C GLU A 32 9.11 -8.34 10.24
N PHE A 33 8.70 -7.15 9.79
CA PHE A 33 8.95 -6.72 8.41
C PHE A 33 10.40 -6.30 8.18
N ILE A 34 11.04 -5.60 9.13
CA ILE A 34 12.37 -4.99 8.96
C ILE A 34 13.51 -5.99 9.20
N LYS A 35 13.33 -6.92 10.14
CA LYS A 35 14.36 -7.89 10.57
C LYS A 35 14.88 -8.77 9.42
N PRO A 36 14.04 -9.34 8.54
CA PRO A 36 14.50 -10.17 7.42
C PRO A 36 15.43 -9.46 6.42
N PHE A 37 15.44 -8.13 6.39
CA PHE A 37 16.40 -7.36 5.60
C PHE A 37 17.83 -7.35 6.18
N ASP A 38 18.07 -8.01 7.32
CA ASP A 38 19.42 -8.22 7.88
C ASP A 38 20.36 -8.96 6.92
N TYR A 39 19.83 -9.74 5.98
CA TYR A 39 20.63 -10.31 4.90
C TYR A 39 21.43 -9.24 4.13
N TRP A 40 20.86 -8.05 3.91
CA TRP A 40 21.55 -6.92 3.26
C TRP A 40 22.14 -5.92 4.24
N ARG A 41 21.47 -5.68 5.37
CA ARG A 41 21.78 -4.56 6.29
C ARG A 41 22.36 -4.99 7.63
N GLY A 42 22.51 -6.29 7.88
CA GLY A 42 22.85 -6.84 9.20
C GLY A 42 24.16 -6.32 9.77
N THR A 43 25.20 -6.19 8.93
CA THR A 43 26.49 -5.62 9.35
C THR A 43 26.34 -4.16 9.79
N GLN A 44 25.61 -3.34 9.02
CA GLN A 44 25.37 -1.94 9.36
C GLN A 44 24.54 -1.82 10.65
N ARG A 45 23.49 -2.64 10.78
CA ARG A 45 22.63 -2.69 11.97
C ARG A 45 23.43 -3.08 13.20
N ARG A 46 24.31 -4.07 13.11
CA ARG A 46 25.19 -4.49 14.24
C ARG A 46 26.04 -3.33 14.73
N ILE A 47 26.75 -2.64 13.83
CA ILE A 47 27.60 -1.48 14.17
C ILE A 47 26.79 -0.40 14.88
N ILE A 48 25.61 -0.05 14.35
CA ILE A 48 24.73 0.96 14.95
C ILE A 48 24.22 0.50 16.32
N SER A 49 23.82 -0.77 16.44
CA SER A 49 23.28 -1.32 17.69
C SER A 49 24.31 -1.36 18.81
N GLU A 50 25.55 -1.68 18.50
CA GLU A 50 26.66 -1.69 19.46
C GLU A 50 27.00 -0.26 19.89
N TYR A 51 27.09 0.68 18.94
CA TYR A 51 27.43 2.08 19.23
C TYR A 51 26.39 2.77 20.13
N TYR A 52 25.10 2.50 19.91
CA TYR A 52 24.01 3.09 20.70
C TYR A 52 23.49 2.19 21.82
N ALA A 53 24.11 1.04 22.07
CA ALA A 53 23.67 0.04 23.06
C ALA A 53 22.17 -0.32 22.93
N LEU A 54 21.69 -0.49 21.69
CA LEU A 54 20.29 -0.76 21.40
C LEU A 54 19.91 -2.19 21.82
N LYS A 55 18.69 -2.35 22.35
CA LYS A 55 18.15 -3.65 22.75
C LYS A 55 17.24 -4.24 21.69
N ASP A 56 17.07 -5.56 21.71
CA ASP A 56 16.05 -6.24 20.91
C ASP A 56 14.65 -6.00 21.50
N TYR A 57 13.64 -6.00 20.63
CA TYR A 57 12.24 -5.78 20.99
C TYR A 57 11.75 -6.74 22.10
N ASN A 58 12.11 -8.02 21.99
CA ASN A 58 11.71 -9.06 22.95
C ASN A 58 12.26 -8.84 24.38
N LEU A 59 13.20 -7.91 24.56
CA LEU A 59 13.85 -7.61 25.84
C LEU A 59 13.35 -6.31 26.48
N MET A 60 12.35 -5.63 25.89
CA MET A 60 11.98 -4.25 26.28
C MET A 60 10.80 -4.12 27.26
N GLY A 61 10.01 -5.15 27.52
CA GLY A 61 8.80 -5.02 28.34
C GLY A 61 7.74 -4.13 27.67
N PRO A 62 6.76 -3.56 28.40
CA PRO A 62 5.74 -2.69 27.82
C PRO A 62 6.34 -1.41 27.22
N SER A 63 6.12 -1.21 25.91
CA SER A 63 6.74 -0.19 25.06
C SER A 63 6.36 1.24 25.43
N THR A 64 7.27 2.01 26.04
CA THR A 64 7.17 3.47 26.09
C THR A 64 7.69 4.10 24.79
N ALA A 65 7.28 5.33 24.46
CA ALA A 65 7.74 6.03 23.26
C ALA A 65 9.29 6.10 23.13
N ASP A 66 10.00 6.22 24.26
CA ASP A 66 11.47 6.19 24.27
C ASP A 66 12.04 4.81 23.89
N GLN A 67 11.39 3.73 24.31
CA GLN A 67 11.78 2.37 23.93
C GLN A 67 11.55 2.09 22.45
N VAL A 68 10.47 2.64 21.85
CA VAL A 68 10.23 2.59 20.41
C VAL A 68 11.41 3.19 19.65
N VAL A 69 11.79 4.40 20.06
CA VAL A 69 12.85 5.16 19.41
C VAL A 69 14.18 4.42 19.53
N ASN A 70 14.45 3.76 20.66
CA ASN A 70 15.71 3.09 20.96
C ASN A 70 15.70 1.58 20.67
N CYS A 71 14.75 1.08 19.87
CA CYS A 71 14.75 -0.30 19.41
C CYS A 71 15.77 -0.54 18.30
N LYS A 72 16.51 -1.66 18.38
CA LYS A 72 17.55 -2.06 17.42
C LYS A 72 17.10 -2.01 15.96
N TYR A 73 15.86 -2.44 15.69
CA TYR A 73 15.29 -2.54 14.34
C TYR A 73 14.56 -1.27 13.88
N ILE A 74 14.41 -0.27 14.77
CA ILE A 74 13.71 1.00 14.48
C ILE A 74 14.70 2.16 14.38
N LYS A 75 15.59 2.32 15.38
CA LYS A 75 16.54 3.45 15.46
C LYS A 75 17.42 3.56 14.21
N ASP A 76 17.81 2.42 13.64
CA ASP A 76 18.66 2.32 12.45
C ASP A 76 17.89 2.47 11.13
N SER A 77 16.56 2.45 11.18
CA SER A 77 15.66 2.26 10.04
C SER A 77 14.56 3.31 9.95
N TRP A 78 14.71 4.46 10.60
CA TRP A 78 13.72 5.55 10.56
C TRP A 78 13.37 6.02 9.15
N LYS A 79 14.30 5.97 8.18
CA LYS A 79 13.97 6.20 6.76
C LYS A 79 12.96 5.19 6.22
N PHE A 80 13.14 3.91 6.52
CA PHE A 80 12.23 2.84 6.12
C PHE A 80 10.87 3.02 6.78
N VAL A 81 10.86 3.28 8.09
CA VAL A 81 9.64 3.54 8.86
C VAL A 81 8.89 4.74 8.27
N TYR A 82 9.58 5.87 8.03
CA TYR A 82 8.96 7.03 7.37
C TYR A 82 8.37 6.67 6.00
N GLY A 83 9.11 5.94 5.16
CA GLY A 83 8.61 5.49 3.86
C GLY A 83 7.39 4.58 3.93
N LEU A 84 7.34 3.69 4.92
CA LEU A 84 6.19 2.82 5.21
C LEU A 84 4.98 3.61 5.72
N TYR A 85 5.19 4.68 6.50
CA TYR A 85 4.09 5.54 6.98
C TYR A 85 3.57 6.48 5.89
N LYS A 86 4.46 6.97 5.04
CA LYS A 86 4.12 7.95 4.02
C LYS A 86 3.47 7.33 2.77
N ASN A 87 3.91 6.14 2.35
CA ASN A 87 3.24 5.38 1.27
C ASN A 87 2.31 4.33 1.88
N ARG A 88 1.17 4.07 1.26
CA ARG A 88 0.18 3.11 1.74
C ARG A 88 -0.13 2.08 0.67
N ARG A 89 0.03 0.80 1.00
CA ARG A 89 -0.54 -0.30 0.20
C ARG A 89 -1.78 -0.82 0.90
N LEU A 90 -2.92 -0.63 0.27
CA LEU A 90 -4.23 -1.06 0.75
C LEU A 90 -4.55 -2.41 0.14
N PHE A 91 -4.39 -3.47 0.93
CA PHE A 91 -4.77 -4.81 0.52
C PHE A 91 -6.29 -4.98 0.59
N VAL A 92 -6.81 -5.81 -0.30
CA VAL A 92 -8.25 -6.06 -0.45
C VAL A 92 -8.75 -7.03 0.62
N GLU A 93 -9.84 -6.69 1.30
CA GLU A 93 -10.51 -7.53 2.29
C GLU A 93 -12.00 -7.70 2.01
N ALA A 94 -12.63 -8.75 2.56
CA ALA A 94 -14.03 -9.10 2.27
C ALA A 94 -15.01 -8.01 2.69
N GLN A 95 -14.68 -7.31 3.78
CA GLN A 95 -15.47 -6.21 4.33
C GLN A 95 -15.44 -4.94 3.47
N ASP A 96 -14.46 -4.80 2.58
CA ASP A 96 -14.29 -3.60 1.77
C ASP A 96 -15.22 -3.59 0.54
N PHE A 97 -15.90 -4.71 0.23
CA PHE A 97 -16.67 -4.89 -1.00
C PHE A 97 -18.16 -5.14 -0.78
N GLN A 98 -18.94 -4.61 -1.72
CA GLN A 98 -20.34 -4.93 -1.92
C GLN A 98 -20.51 -5.43 -3.35
N VAL A 99 -21.12 -6.62 -3.47
CA VAL A 99 -21.43 -7.28 -4.74
C VAL A 99 -22.85 -7.81 -4.71
N ASP A 100 -23.56 -7.69 -5.83
CA ASP A 100 -24.97 -8.12 -5.93
C ASP A 100 -25.14 -9.63 -6.01
N GLU A 101 -24.12 -10.38 -6.46
CA GLU A 101 -24.17 -11.84 -6.56
C GLU A 101 -22.96 -12.51 -5.87
N PRO A 102 -23.16 -13.64 -5.15
CA PRO A 102 -22.15 -14.27 -4.31
C PRO A 102 -21.06 -15.05 -5.09
N GLN A 103 -20.93 -14.87 -6.41
CA GLN A 103 -19.90 -15.56 -7.22
C GLN A 103 -18.54 -14.82 -7.22
N SER A 104 -18.47 -13.65 -6.61
CA SER A 104 -17.20 -12.99 -6.30
C SER A 104 -16.67 -13.56 -4.98
N TYR A 105 -15.44 -14.04 -4.98
CA TYR A 105 -14.82 -14.58 -3.76
C TYR A 105 -13.41 -14.03 -3.61
N ILE A 106 -13.01 -13.82 -2.35
CA ILE A 106 -11.64 -13.45 -2.01
C ILE A 106 -10.86 -14.73 -1.78
N GLN A 107 -9.77 -14.91 -2.53
CA GLN A 107 -8.85 -16.01 -2.34
C GLN A 107 -7.45 -15.44 -2.12
N GLN A 108 -6.85 -15.77 -0.97
CA GLN A 108 -5.46 -15.41 -0.64
C GLN A 108 -5.16 -13.89 -0.72
N GLY A 109 -6.11 -13.05 -0.32
CA GLY A 109 -5.96 -11.59 -0.34
C GLY A 109 -6.11 -10.93 -1.72
N LEU A 110 -6.54 -11.70 -2.73
CA LEU A 110 -6.95 -11.18 -4.04
C LEU A 110 -8.46 -11.25 -4.17
N LEU A 111 -9.10 -10.18 -4.65
CA LEU A 111 -10.52 -10.24 -5.02
C LEU A 111 -10.65 -10.62 -6.48
N ARG A 112 -11.30 -11.77 -6.73
CA ARG A 112 -11.65 -12.20 -8.08
C ARG A 112 -13.10 -11.82 -8.40
N VAL A 113 -13.27 -10.99 -9.42
CA VAL A 113 -14.59 -10.57 -9.92
C VAL A 113 -14.99 -11.46 -11.10
N ASN A 114 -15.80 -12.49 -10.83
CA ASN A 114 -16.20 -13.47 -11.86
C ASN A 114 -17.46 -13.06 -12.63
N ARG A 115 -18.54 -12.76 -11.90
CA ARG A 115 -19.84 -12.32 -12.46
C ARG A 115 -20.53 -11.44 -11.46
N THR A 116 -20.74 -10.18 -11.82
CA THR A 116 -21.52 -9.25 -11.00
C THR A 116 -21.97 -8.04 -11.80
N TYR A 117 -23.14 -7.51 -11.45
CA TYR A 117 -23.74 -6.30 -12.02
C TYR A 117 -23.44 -5.05 -11.22
N LEU A 118 -23.04 -5.17 -9.95
CA LEU A 118 -22.55 -4.06 -9.13
C LEU A 118 -21.30 -4.49 -8.36
N VAL A 119 -20.26 -3.66 -8.44
CA VAL A 119 -19.07 -3.77 -7.60
C VAL A 119 -18.87 -2.40 -7.01
N LYS A 120 -18.95 -2.34 -5.69
CA LYS A 120 -18.54 -1.18 -4.91
C LYS A 120 -17.48 -1.61 -3.93
N TYR A 121 -16.31 -1.02 -4.07
CA TYR A 121 -15.26 -1.07 -3.07
C TYR A 121 -15.23 0.27 -2.35
N SER A 122 -15.10 0.27 -1.03
CA SER A 122 -14.73 1.48 -0.31
C SER A 122 -13.72 1.16 0.79
N LYS A 123 -12.64 1.93 0.85
CA LYS A 123 -11.64 1.82 1.90
C LYS A 123 -11.19 3.19 2.36
N LYS A 124 -11.13 3.36 3.69
CA LYS A 124 -10.66 4.57 4.34
C LYS A 124 -9.16 4.47 4.65
N VAL A 125 -8.44 5.56 4.46
CA VAL A 125 -7.02 5.68 4.76
C VAL A 125 -6.72 7.07 5.31
N ARG A 126 -5.80 7.15 6.27
CA ARG A 126 -5.38 8.43 6.87
C ARG A 126 -4.04 8.83 6.29
N LEU A 127 -3.99 10.01 5.66
CA LEU A 127 -2.81 10.52 4.95
C LEU A 127 -2.39 11.87 5.50
N SER A 128 -1.09 12.09 5.58
CA SER A 128 -0.52 13.42 5.86
C SER A 128 -0.66 14.35 4.65
N LYS A 129 -0.42 15.65 4.82
CA LYS A 129 -0.31 16.60 3.70
C LYS A 129 0.70 16.12 2.65
N GLY A 130 0.35 16.26 1.37
CA GLY A 130 1.24 15.98 0.25
C GLY A 130 0.52 15.67 -1.06
N ALA A 131 1.28 15.57 -2.15
CA ALA A 131 0.79 15.02 -3.41
C ALA A 131 1.01 13.52 -3.45
N TYR A 132 -0.02 12.81 -3.89
CA TYR A 132 -0.07 11.35 -3.93
C TYR A 132 -0.52 10.87 -5.31
N ARG A 133 -0.10 9.68 -5.65
CA ARG A 133 -0.52 8.93 -6.83
C ARG A 133 -1.25 7.69 -6.37
N LEU A 134 -2.45 7.48 -6.91
CA LEU A 134 -3.19 6.24 -6.73
C LEU A 134 -2.81 5.30 -7.87
N ASN A 135 -2.36 4.10 -7.51
CA ASN A 135 -2.13 3.01 -8.43
C ASN A 135 -3.00 1.81 -8.03
N CYS A 136 -3.37 0.98 -8.99
CA CYS A 136 -4.18 -0.21 -8.76
C CYS A 136 -3.48 -1.43 -9.37
N GLY A 137 -3.07 -2.35 -8.51
CA GLY A 137 -2.50 -3.64 -8.91
C GLY A 137 -3.62 -4.60 -9.30
N ILE A 138 -3.67 -4.99 -10.56
CA ILE A 138 -4.71 -5.86 -11.11
C ILE A 138 -4.13 -7.00 -11.94
N ILE A 139 -4.91 -8.08 -12.07
CA ILE A 139 -4.68 -9.14 -13.06
C ILE A 139 -5.89 -9.17 -13.98
N LEU A 140 -5.66 -8.93 -15.26
CA LEU A 140 -6.71 -8.93 -16.29
C LEU A 140 -6.80 -10.29 -16.97
N GLU A 141 -7.79 -11.11 -16.64
CA GLU A 141 -8.20 -12.27 -17.45
C GLU A 141 -9.08 -11.80 -18.63
N SER A 142 -10.01 -10.90 -18.36
CA SER A 142 -10.88 -10.16 -19.27
C SER A 142 -11.07 -8.75 -18.73
N SER A 143 -11.26 -7.80 -19.63
CA SER A 143 -11.43 -6.39 -19.32
C SER A 143 -12.91 -5.95 -19.29
N LEU A 144 -13.83 -6.89 -19.45
CA LEU A 144 -15.27 -6.64 -19.37
C LEU A 144 -15.63 -6.08 -17.99
N GLY A 145 -15.89 -4.78 -17.93
CA GLY A 145 -16.24 -4.04 -16.70
C GLY A 145 -15.19 -3.02 -16.24
N LEU A 146 -13.92 -3.16 -16.64
CA LEU A 146 -12.89 -2.19 -16.23
C LEU A 146 -13.15 -0.80 -16.83
N LEU A 147 -13.61 -0.74 -18.09
CA LEU A 147 -13.92 0.51 -18.80
C LEU A 147 -14.99 1.37 -18.11
N SER A 148 -15.94 0.73 -17.44
CA SER A 148 -17.03 1.37 -16.70
C SER A 148 -16.73 1.45 -15.21
N THR A 149 -15.52 1.11 -14.79
CA THR A 149 -15.08 1.21 -13.39
C THR A 149 -14.54 2.61 -13.12
N ASN A 150 -15.19 3.32 -12.20
CA ASN A 150 -14.75 4.61 -11.72
C ASN A 150 -13.92 4.44 -10.45
N PHE A 151 -12.75 5.08 -10.41
CA PHE A 151 -11.91 5.17 -9.23
C PHE A 151 -12.00 6.59 -8.69
N ARG A 152 -12.50 6.73 -7.47
CA ARG A 152 -12.75 8.02 -6.82
C ARG A 152 -11.98 8.13 -5.52
N VAL A 153 -11.38 9.29 -5.29
CA VAL A 153 -10.72 9.65 -4.04
C VAL A 153 -11.45 10.86 -3.46
N VAL A 154 -11.93 10.74 -2.23
CA VAL A 154 -12.75 11.75 -1.55
C VAL A 154 -12.14 12.07 -0.19
N GLU A 155 -12.04 13.34 0.18
CA GLU A 155 -11.74 13.72 1.56
C GLU A 155 -12.99 13.49 2.43
N SER A 156 -12.92 12.58 3.40
CA SER A 156 -14.10 12.12 4.16
C SER A 156 -14.79 13.24 4.95
N ARG A 157 -14.05 14.27 5.38
CA ARG A 157 -14.60 15.39 6.18
C ARG A 157 -15.37 16.39 5.33
N THR A 158 -14.83 16.76 4.17
CA THR A 158 -15.40 17.82 3.32
C THR A 158 -16.29 17.25 2.22
N GLY A 159 -16.17 15.96 1.91
CA GLY A 159 -16.81 15.34 0.75
C GLY A 159 -16.19 15.79 -0.58
N THR A 160 -15.06 16.50 -0.55
CA THR A 160 -14.41 17.02 -1.76
C THR A 160 -13.79 15.87 -2.54
N VAL A 161 -14.14 15.77 -3.81
CA VAL A 161 -13.55 14.79 -4.73
C VAL A 161 -12.16 15.28 -5.12
N LEU A 162 -11.12 14.60 -4.63
CA LEU A 162 -9.72 14.92 -4.88
C LEU A 162 -9.19 14.31 -6.19
N SER A 163 -9.76 13.18 -6.60
CA SER A 163 -9.48 12.55 -7.89
C SER A 163 -10.67 11.69 -8.33
N ASN A 164 -10.89 11.63 -9.63
CA ASN A 164 -11.92 10.82 -10.26
C ASN A 164 -11.38 10.31 -11.61
N TYR A 165 -11.20 9.01 -11.75
CA TYR A 165 -10.53 8.38 -12.88
C TYR A 165 -11.37 7.27 -13.49
N PHE A 166 -11.50 7.34 -14.82
CA PHE A 166 -12.01 6.26 -15.65
C PHE A 166 -10.88 5.73 -16.53
N PRO A 167 -10.69 4.40 -16.60
CA PRO A 167 -9.74 3.81 -17.53
C PRO A 167 -10.04 4.21 -18.99
N PRO A 168 -9.01 4.36 -19.84
CA PRO A 168 -9.21 4.73 -21.25
C PRO A 168 -9.95 3.63 -22.00
N THR A 169 -10.74 4.01 -23.02
CA THR A 169 -11.60 3.10 -23.79
C THR A 169 -10.85 1.95 -24.47
N ASN A 170 -9.56 2.13 -24.75
CA ASN A 170 -8.68 1.15 -25.38
C ASN A 170 -7.78 0.40 -24.37
N ILE A 171 -8.07 0.43 -23.06
CA ILE A 171 -7.23 -0.24 -22.03
C ILE A 171 -7.00 -1.73 -22.34
N ASN A 172 -7.96 -2.37 -23.00
CA ASN A 172 -7.93 -3.78 -23.41
C ASN A 172 -6.81 -4.08 -24.41
N GLU A 173 -6.51 -3.13 -25.29
CA GLU A 173 -5.46 -3.27 -26.29
C GLU A 173 -4.09 -2.91 -25.70
N ILE A 174 -4.08 -2.11 -24.64
CA ILE A 174 -2.85 -1.60 -24.01
C ILE A 174 -2.29 -2.59 -23.00
N VAL A 175 -3.16 -3.24 -22.21
CA VAL A 175 -2.77 -4.07 -21.08
C VAL A 175 -2.82 -5.56 -21.44
N PRO A 176 -1.72 -6.30 -21.27
CA PRO A 176 -1.69 -7.74 -21.52
C PRO A 176 -2.62 -8.53 -20.58
N HIS A 177 -3.21 -9.58 -21.14
CA HIS A 177 -4.06 -10.51 -20.41
C HIS A 177 -3.24 -11.57 -19.66
N GLY A 178 -3.71 -12.00 -18.49
CA GLY A 178 -3.11 -13.04 -17.66
C GLY A 178 -1.85 -12.62 -16.89
N THR A 179 -1.45 -11.35 -17.00
CA THR A 179 -0.25 -10.79 -16.36
C THR A 179 -0.62 -9.77 -15.29
N PHE A 180 0.25 -9.65 -14.28
CA PHE A 180 0.13 -8.59 -13.29
C PHE A 180 0.37 -7.24 -13.96
N THR A 181 -0.56 -6.31 -13.70
CA THR A 181 -0.55 -4.95 -14.23
C THR A 181 -0.75 -3.97 -13.09
N MET A 182 0.12 -2.98 -13.00
CA MET A 182 -0.11 -1.80 -12.18
C MET A 182 -0.70 -0.69 -13.05
N LEU A 183 -1.97 -0.36 -12.81
CA LEU A 183 -2.62 0.78 -13.45
C LEU A 183 -2.32 2.07 -12.70
N ASN A 184 -2.06 3.14 -13.43
CA ASN A 184 -2.02 4.49 -12.88
C ASN A 184 -3.43 5.07 -12.85
N VAL A 185 -3.95 5.28 -11.65
CA VAL A 185 -5.33 5.72 -11.40
C VAL A 185 -5.40 7.23 -11.14
N GLY A 186 -4.30 7.94 -11.42
CA GLY A 186 -4.21 9.39 -11.33
C GLY A 186 -3.52 9.88 -10.07
N ALA A 187 -3.48 11.20 -9.95
CA ALA A 187 -2.83 11.90 -8.85
C ALA A 187 -3.81 12.81 -8.13
N PHE A 188 -3.58 13.01 -6.85
CA PHE A 188 -4.39 13.88 -6.00
C PHE A 188 -3.51 14.57 -4.97
N LYS A 189 -4.00 15.67 -4.41
CA LYS A 189 -3.32 16.42 -3.37
C LYS A 189 -4.15 16.41 -2.10
N VAL A 190 -3.48 16.12 -0.98
CA VAL A 190 -4.04 16.23 0.36
C VAL A 190 -3.50 17.53 0.96
N ASP A 191 -4.40 18.47 1.21
CA ASP A 191 -4.07 19.73 1.85
C ASP A 191 -4.00 19.59 3.37
N GLU A 192 -3.46 20.60 4.03
CA GLU A 192 -3.40 20.64 5.48
C GLU A 192 -4.81 20.70 6.08
N LYS A 193 -4.97 20.07 7.23
CA LYS A 193 -6.21 20.14 7.99
C LYS A 193 -6.40 21.60 8.45
N ASN A 194 -7.30 22.32 7.78
CA ASN A 194 -7.66 23.68 8.19
C ASN A 194 -8.20 23.65 9.64
N GLY A 195 -7.42 24.24 10.56
CA GLY A 195 -7.66 24.28 12.00
C GLY A 195 -6.32 24.45 12.72
N GLU A 196 -6.12 25.59 13.38
CA GLU A 196 -4.95 25.83 14.22
C GLU A 196 -4.93 24.82 15.39
N ASP A 197 -3.74 24.28 15.69
CA ASP A 197 -3.31 23.73 16.99
C ASP A 197 -3.43 22.25 17.40
N ASN A 198 -3.88 21.29 16.58
CA ASN A 198 -3.64 19.87 16.91
C ASN A 198 -2.28 19.38 16.39
N MET A 199 -1.19 19.74 17.09
CA MET A 199 0.14 19.16 16.84
C MET A 199 0.17 17.63 17.00
N GLU A 200 -0.81 17.06 17.68
CA GLU A 200 -0.88 15.65 18.00
C GLU A 200 -1.29 14.77 16.81
N ASP A 201 -2.16 15.27 15.92
CA ASP A 201 -2.69 14.51 14.78
C ASP A 201 -2.90 15.41 13.56
N ARG A 202 -2.02 15.22 12.58
CA ARG A 202 -1.98 16.00 11.32
C ARG A 202 -2.54 15.24 10.12
N LEU A 203 -3.13 14.07 10.35
CA LEU A 203 -3.64 13.22 9.29
C LEU A 203 -5.06 13.63 8.87
N VAL A 204 -5.30 13.48 7.57
CA VAL A 204 -6.59 13.72 6.91
C VAL A 204 -7.19 12.38 6.50
N ASP A 205 -8.48 12.22 6.76
CA ASP A 205 -9.22 11.01 6.41
C ASP A 205 -9.62 11.05 4.93
N ILE A 206 -9.18 10.06 4.19
CA ILE A 206 -9.42 9.90 2.75
C ILE A 206 -10.18 8.60 2.53
N GLU A 207 -11.22 8.66 1.72
CA GLU A 207 -11.99 7.51 1.26
C GLU A 207 -11.68 7.24 -0.20
N ILE A 208 -11.26 6.02 -0.50
CA ILE A 208 -11.01 5.54 -1.86
C ILE A 208 -12.16 4.61 -2.22
N THR A 209 -12.92 4.98 -3.24
CA THR A 209 -14.06 4.22 -3.72
C THR A 209 -13.81 3.73 -5.13
N ILE A 210 -14.08 2.45 -5.39
CA ILE A 210 -14.12 1.90 -6.75
C ILE A 210 -15.56 1.50 -7.01
N GLU A 211 -16.21 2.22 -7.92
CA GLU A 211 -17.61 1.99 -8.27
C GLU A 211 -17.68 1.66 -9.75
N GLU A 212 -18.21 0.51 -10.09
CA GLU A 212 -18.55 0.24 -11.48
C GLU A 212 -19.95 0.81 -11.78
N THR A 213 -20.05 1.58 -12.86
CA THR A 213 -21.25 2.33 -13.26
C THR A 213 -21.91 1.83 -14.56
N GLY A 214 -21.51 0.67 -15.05
CA GLY A 214 -21.97 0.05 -16.29
C GLY A 214 -23.12 -0.94 -16.07
N LEU A 215 -23.89 -1.16 -17.14
CA LEU A 215 -25.10 -2.01 -17.12
C LEU A 215 -24.81 -3.48 -17.42
N TYR A 216 -23.60 -3.81 -17.89
CA TYR A 216 -23.25 -5.14 -18.37
C TYR A 216 -22.61 -5.99 -17.27
N MET A 217 -22.81 -7.30 -17.37
CA MET A 217 -22.19 -8.29 -16.48
C MET A 217 -20.67 -8.19 -16.59
N LYS A 218 -20.00 -8.03 -15.45
CA LYS A 218 -18.55 -7.85 -15.37
C LYS A 218 -17.90 -9.19 -15.12
N SER A 219 -16.77 -9.44 -15.77
CA SER A 219 -16.00 -10.66 -15.54
C SER A 219 -14.53 -10.49 -15.89
N GLY A 220 -13.70 -11.15 -15.10
CA GLY A 220 -12.34 -11.50 -15.49
C GLY A 220 -11.28 -10.51 -15.08
N PHE A 221 -11.48 -9.69 -14.05
CA PHE A 221 -10.33 -9.00 -13.45
C PHE A 221 -10.26 -9.25 -11.95
N THR A 222 -9.02 -9.26 -11.47
CA THR A 222 -8.69 -9.48 -10.06
C THR A 222 -8.00 -8.25 -9.53
N ILE A 223 -8.54 -7.63 -8.47
CA ILE A 223 -7.88 -6.52 -7.79
C ILE A 223 -6.99 -7.13 -6.70
N CYS A 224 -5.70 -6.79 -6.74
CA CYS A 224 -4.70 -7.28 -5.80
C CYS A 224 -4.55 -6.33 -4.60
N PHE A 225 -4.31 -5.06 -4.88
CA PHE A 225 -4.15 -4.00 -3.88
C PHE A 225 -4.23 -2.64 -4.56
N LEU A 226 -4.42 -1.59 -3.74
CA LEU A 226 -4.27 -0.20 -4.17
C LEU A 226 -3.02 0.39 -3.53
N ASP A 227 -2.20 1.06 -4.32
CA ASP A 227 -1.02 1.78 -3.84
C ASP A 227 -1.28 3.28 -3.84
N VAL A 228 -1.01 3.91 -2.71
CA VAL A 228 -1.00 5.36 -2.54
C VAL A 228 0.45 5.76 -2.32
N ASP A 229 1.09 6.22 -3.39
CA ASP A 229 2.50 6.57 -3.42
C ASP A 229 2.70 8.08 -3.39
N VAL A 230 3.72 8.55 -2.68
CA VAL A 230 4.08 9.97 -2.67
C VAL A 230 4.68 10.37 -4.01
N ILE A 231 4.24 11.50 -4.53
CA ILE A 231 4.87 12.14 -5.68
C ILE A 231 6.03 12.99 -5.16
N ALA A 232 7.26 12.68 -5.60
CA ALA A 232 8.43 13.44 -5.20
C ALA A 232 8.33 14.91 -5.68
N THR A 233 8.79 15.84 -4.84
CA THR A 233 8.70 17.30 -5.06
C THR A 233 9.34 17.75 -6.38
N ASP A 234 10.33 17.02 -6.91
CA ASP A 234 10.95 17.30 -8.21
C ASP A 234 10.00 17.05 -9.40
N GLU A 235 8.95 16.22 -9.22
CA GLU A 235 7.90 16.03 -10.24
C GLU A 235 6.80 17.11 -10.14
N GLU A 236 6.67 17.81 -9.01
CA GLU A 236 5.72 18.91 -8.82
C GLU A 236 6.20 20.21 -9.49
N GLN A 237 7.51 20.38 -9.68
CA GLN A 237 8.09 21.61 -10.23
C GLN A 237 8.01 21.74 -11.76
N SER A 238 7.55 20.71 -12.49
CA SER A 238 7.33 20.84 -13.93
C SER A 238 6.00 21.52 -14.23
N ASN A 239 6.01 22.85 -14.24
CA ASN A 239 5.01 23.77 -14.81
C ASN A 239 3.53 23.41 -14.62
N GLY A 240 2.90 24.01 -13.60
CA GLY A 240 1.60 24.72 -13.66
C GLY A 240 0.32 23.99 -14.03
N ASP A 241 0.34 23.03 -14.94
CA ASP A 241 -0.83 22.33 -15.45
C ASP A 241 -0.57 20.82 -15.44
N GLN A 242 -1.32 20.17 -14.56
CA GLN A 242 -1.55 18.73 -14.46
C GLN A 242 -0.42 17.87 -13.88
N LEU A 243 -0.69 17.35 -12.68
CA LEU A 243 -0.13 16.11 -12.11
C LEU A 243 -0.52 14.87 -12.96
N MET A 244 -0.55 14.98 -14.29
CA MET A 244 -0.99 13.90 -15.16
C MET A 244 0.06 12.79 -15.15
N PRO A 245 -0.39 11.54 -14.98
CA PRO A 245 0.52 10.41 -15.03
C PRO A 245 1.09 10.25 -16.44
N ARG A 246 2.42 10.28 -16.54
CA ARG A 246 3.13 10.12 -17.83
C ARG A 246 2.96 8.72 -18.42
N TRP A 247 2.60 7.73 -17.61
CA TRP A 247 2.38 6.34 -18.00
C TRP A 247 0.97 5.88 -17.60
N ILE A 248 0.40 4.98 -18.39
CA ILE A 248 -0.93 4.38 -18.15
C ILE A 248 -0.81 3.21 -17.18
N ALA A 249 0.12 2.31 -17.51
CA ALA A 249 0.32 1.08 -16.76
C ALA A 249 1.76 0.60 -16.89
N TRP A 250 2.19 -0.26 -15.97
CA TRP A 250 3.34 -1.12 -16.18
C TRP A 250 3.01 -2.57 -15.82
N THR A 251 3.65 -3.51 -16.50
CA THR A 251 3.39 -4.95 -16.35
C THR A 251 4.65 -5.74 -16.05
N ILE A 252 4.47 -6.95 -15.54
CA ILE A 252 5.54 -7.94 -15.35
C ILE A 252 5.21 -9.13 -16.26
N ASP A 253 5.82 -9.11 -17.44
CA ASP A 253 5.45 -10.05 -18.51
C ASP A 253 6.12 -11.43 -18.32
N ASN A 254 7.17 -11.50 -17.51
CA ASN A 254 8.01 -12.69 -17.35
C ASN A 254 7.97 -13.32 -15.95
N GLU A 255 6.94 -13.02 -15.16
CA GLU A 255 6.66 -13.64 -13.87
C GLU A 255 5.17 -14.04 -13.81
N ALA A 256 4.88 -15.23 -13.31
CA ALA A 256 3.49 -15.67 -13.18
C ALA A 256 2.76 -14.79 -12.15
N ALA A 257 1.56 -14.33 -12.50
CA ALA A 257 0.71 -13.48 -11.66
C ALA A 257 0.03 -14.26 -10.53
N LYS A 258 0.83 -14.93 -9.70
CA LYS A 258 0.37 -15.68 -8.53
C LYS A 258 0.34 -14.78 -7.28
N PRO A 259 -0.59 -15.00 -6.34
CA PRO A 259 -0.66 -14.25 -5.09
C PRO A 259 0.69 -14.19 -4.35
N GLU A 260 1.42 -15.31 -4.31
CA GLU A 260 2.74 -15.43 -3.65
C GLU A 260 3.83 -14.53 -4.23
N ASN A 261 3.70 -14.11 -5.50
CA ASN A 261 4.67 -13.22 -6.16
C ASN A 261 4.28 -11.73 -6.01
N ILE A 262 3.01 -11.46 -5.71
CA ILE A 262 2.40 -10.12 -5.76
C ILE A 262 2.17 -9.56 -4.36
N VAL A 263 1.66 -10.39 -3.44
CA VAL A 263 1.23 -9.97 -2.10
C VAL A 263 2.31 -10.31 -1.08
N ASN A 264 2.96 -9.29 -0.55
CA ASN A 264 3.87 -9.49 0.57
C ASN A 264 3.08 -9.64 1.88
N VAL A 265 3.04 -10.85 2.44
CA VAL A 265 2.33 -11.18 3.69
C VAL A 265 2.83 -10.35 4.88
N LEU A 266 4.13 -10.13 5.01
CA LEU A 266 4.70 -9.33 6.12
C LEU A 266 4.29 -7.85 5.99
N LEU A 267 4.33 -7.33 4.77
CA LEU A 267 3.91 -5.95 4.49
C LEU A 267 2.40 -5.77 4.70
N LYS A 268 1.60 -6.78 4.32
CA LYS A 268 0.16 -6.80 4.56
C LYS A 268 -0.15 -6.70 6.05
N ARG A 269 0.44 -7.59 6.87
CA ARG A 269 0.26 -7.57 8.33
C ARG A 269 0.63 -6.23 8.95
N LEU A 270 1.74 -5.64 8.48
CA LEU A 270 2.16 -4.32 8.93
C LEU A 270 1.16 -3.23 8.55
N TYR A 271 0.70 -3.17 7.30
CA TYR A 271 -0.27 -2.15 6.88
C TYR A 271 -1.66 -2.33 7.50
N ASP A 272 -2.07 -3.57 7.76
CA ASP A 272 -3.28 -3.87 8.51
C ASP A 272 -3.17 -3.33 9.95
N SER A 273 -2.02 -3.54 10.62
CA SER A 273 -1.73 -2.96 11.95
C SER A 273 -1.77 -1.43 11.94
N ILE A 274 -1.09 -0.80 10.98
CA ILE A 274 -1.05 0.66 10.85
C ILE A 274 -2.46 1.22 10.63
N SER A 275 -3.28 0.53 9.83
CA SER A 275 -4.65 0.96 9.55
C SER A 275 -5.52 0.85 10.82
N ALA A 276 -5.34 -0.21 11.61
CA ALA A 276 -6.02 -0.38 12.89
C ALA A 276 -5.59 0.67 13.93
N SER A 277 -4.28 0.94 14.07
CA SER A 277 -3.73 1.88 15.05
C SER A 277 -4.25 3.32 14.84
N PHE A 278 -4.49 3.69 13.59
CA PHE A 278 -5.08 4.98 13.24
C PHE A 278 -6.62 5.01 13.22
N SER A 279 -7.27 3.86 13.25
CA SER A 279 -8.73 3.69 13.26
C SER A 279 -9.31 3.54 14.67
N GLU A 280 -8.52 3.13 15.66
CA GLU A 280 -8.96 3.09 17.08
C GLU A 280 -9.35 4.47 17.63
N THR A 281 -8.88 5.56 17.02
CA THR A 281 -9.30 6.94 17.35
C THR A 281 -10.65 7.33 16.74
N THR A 282 -11.17 6.56 15.79
CA THR A 282 -12.43 6.80 15.06
C THR A 282 -13.30 5.55 15.06
N ARG A 283 -13.69 5.08 16.24
CA ARG A 283 -14.91 4.26 16.33
C ARG A 283 -16.13 5.15 16.03
N SER A 284 -16.46 5.31 14.76
CA SER A 284 -17.83 5.61 14.35
C SER A 284 -18.44 4.34 13.76
N THR A 285 -19.40 3.80 14.50
CA THR A 285 -20.67 3.20 14.04
C THR A 285 -20.63 2.39 12.75
N ASP A 286 -20.91 1.10 12.91
CA ASP A 286 -21.56 0.20 11.94
C ASP A 286 -21.67 0.74 10.52
N SER A 287 -20.97 0.09 9.60
CA SER A 287 -21.28 0.19 8.17
C SER A 287 -22.81 0.09 7.99
N PRO A 288 -23.49 1.10 7.42
CA PRO A 288 -24.93 1.03 7.19
C PRO A 288 -25.29 0.02 6.08
N PHE A 289 -24.31 -0.69 5.55
CA PHE A 289 -24.46 -1.55 4.39
C PHE A 289 -24.48 -3.01 4.83
N GLN A 290 -25.71 -3.48 5.07
CA GLN A 290 -26.00 -4.91 5.19
C GLN A 290 -25.85 -5.58 3.82
N ILE A 291 -25.29 -6.79 3.81
CA ILE A 291 -25.31 -7.69 2.65
C ILE A 291 -26.79 -7.95 2.32
N LEU A 292 -27.29 -7.32 1.26
CA LEU A 292 -28.63 -7.59 0.76
C LEU A 292 -28.68 -9.07 0.34
N GLY A 293 -29.42 -9.90 1.08
CA GLY A 293 -29.62 -11.31 0.76
C GLY A 293 -29.06 -12.33 1.76
N SER A 294 -28.43 -11.92 2.88
CA SER A 294 -28.15 -12.87 3.96
C SER A 294 -29.40 -13.06 4.84
N TYR A 295 -30.14 -14.16 4.65
CA TYR A 295 -31.16 -14.65 5.59
C TYR A 295 -30.54 -15.03 6.95
N LYS A 296 -30.06 -14.05 7.70
CA LYS A 296 -29.60 -14.18 9.10
C LYS A 296 -30.16 -13.07 10.01
N ASP A 297 -31.34 -12.57 9.70
CA ASP A 297 -32.14 -11.87 10.70
C ASP A 297 -32.70 -12.88 11.71
N ARG A 298 -31.96 -13.06 12.82
CA ARG A 298 -32.56 -13.33 14.12
C ARG A 298 -32.00 -12.35 15.13
N PRO A 299 -32.84 -11.71 15.96
CA PRO A 299 -32.39 -10.78 16.97
C PRO A 299 -31.79 -11.58 18.12
N MET A 300 -30.47 -11.64 18.23
CA MET A 300 -29.81 -11.99 19.48
C MET A 300 -29.19 -10.74 20.08
N ASN A 301 -29.98 -10.11 20.95
CA ASN A 301 -29.46 -9.35 22.08
C ASN A 301 -28.38 -10.22 22.76
N ASN A 302 -27.17 -9.66 22.96
CA ASN A 302 -25.96 -10.26 23.56
C ASN A 302 -24.83 -10.67 22.59
N ALA A 303 -24.50 -9.87 21.57
CA ALA A 303 -23.26 -10.04 20.79
C ALA A 303 -22.23 -8.91 20.98
N SER A 304 -22.37 -8.08 22.02
CA SER A 304 -21.46 -6.96 22.33
C SER A 304 -20.13 -7.39 22.98
N ASN A 305 -19.62 -8.61 22.75
CA ASN A 305 -18.35 -9.06 23.33
C ASN A 305 -17.55 -10.12 22.54
N ASN A 306 -17.95 -10.49 21.31
CA ASN A 306 -17.29 -11.60 20.57
C ASN A 306 -16.56 -11.21 19.28
N TYR A 307 -16.40 -9.91 18.95
CA TYR A 307 -15.64 -9.47 17.78
C TYR A 307 -14.22 -8.97 18.07
N ILE A 308 -13.75 -9.08 19.33
CA ILE A 308 -12.36 -8.79 19.73
C ILE A 308 -11.53 -10.09 19.90
N HIS A 309 -12.06 -11.27 19.52
CA HIS A 309 -11.36 -12.56 19.64
C HIS A 309 -10.83 -13.17 18.33
N VAL A 310 -10.87 -12.44 17.21
CA VAL A 310 -10.29 -12.89 15.92
C VAL A 310 -8.93 -12.23 15.62
N LEU A 311 -8.46 -11.29 16.45
CA LEU A 311 -7.07 -10.79 16.44
C LEU A 311 -6.19 -11.46 17.51
N THR A 312 -6.70 -12.46 18.24
CA THR A 312 -5.96 -13.18 19.29
C THR A 312 -6.21 -14.70 19.30
N SER A 313 -6.67 -15.28 18.18
CA SER A 313 -6.70 -16.75 18.03
C SER A 313 -5.56 -17.22 17.13
N ASN A 314 -4.51 -17.69 17.81
CA ASN A 314 -3.27 -18.36 17.37
C ASN A 314 -2.05 -17.46 17.07
N ASP A 315 -1.41 -17.02 18.16
CA ASP A 315 0.03 -16.71 18.21
C ASP A 315 0.91 -17.92 17.80
N ASP A 316 0.33 -19.11 17.59
CA ASP A 316 1.00 -20.35 17.17
C ASP A 316 1.39 -20.41 15.67
N ASN A 317 1.12 -19.38 14.88
CA ASN A 317 1.42 -19.36 13.44
C ASN A 317 2.33 -18.19 13.01
N ARG A 318 3.14 -17.68 13.95
CA ARG A 318 4.23 -16.77 13.61
C ARG A 318 5.34 -17.56 12.91
N MET A 319 5.72 -17.12 11.70
CA MET A 319 6.87 -17.68 11.01
C MET A 319 8.08 -17.57 11.93
N SER A 320 8.83 -18.66 12.07
CA SER A 320 10.12 -18.63 12.75
C SER A 320 11.05 -17.66 12.02
N ASP A 321 12.07 -17.15 12.73
CA ASP A 321 13.06 -16.23 12.15
C ASP A 321 13.67 -16.75 10.84
N LYS A 322 13.92 -18.07 10.78
CA LYS A 322 14.48 -18.73 9.58
C LYS A 322 13.49 -18.75 8.42
N GLU A 323 12.23 -19.10 8.67
CA GLU A 323 11.18 -19.10 7.65
C GLU A 323 10.93 -17.69 7.11
N MET A 324 10.99 -16.69 7.99
CA MET A 324 10.79 -15.27 7.64
C MET A 324 11.92 -14.74 6.75
N GLU A 325 13.16 -15.11 7.05
CA GLU A 325 14.33 -14.77 6.22
C GLU A 325 14.25 -15.46 4.85
N GLU A 326 13.92 -16.75 4.81
CA GLU A 326 13.78 -17.51 3.57
C GLU A 326 12.64 -16.97 2.69
N TYR A 327 11.48 -16.69 3.29
CA TYR A 327 10.36 -16.05 2.63
C TYR A 327 10.76 -14.71 2.02
N THR A 328 11.42 -13.83 2.80
CA THR A 328 11.84 -12.51 2.33
C THR A 328 12.85 -12.63 1.18
N ARG A 329 13.84 -13.51 1.31
CA ARG A 329 14.84 -13.75 0.27
C ARG A 329 14.19 -14.24 -1.02
N ARG A 330 13.20 -15.12 -0.93
CA ARG A 330 12.46 -15.63 -2.09
C ARG A 330 11.56 -14.56 -2.70
N PHE A 331 10.80 -13.83 -1.89
CA PHE A 331 9.86 -12.81 -2.37
C PHE A 331 10.58 -11.64 -3.07
N TYR A 332 11.72 -11.23 -2.53
CA TYR A 332 12.60 -10.22 -3.11
C TYR A 332 13.76 -10.83 -3.92
N PHE A 333 13.57 -12.02 -4.49
CA PHE A 333 14.53 -12.57 -5.45
C PHE A 333 14.31 -11.92 -6.81
N LYS A 334 15.39 -11.47 -7.46
CA LYS A 334 15.33 -10.67 -8.69
C LYS A 334 15.12 -11.48 -9.97
N PHE A 335 15.26 -12.80 -9.89
CA PHE A 335 15.09 -13.70 -11.02
C PHE A 335 13.81 -14.51 -10.86
N ASN A 336 13.17 -14.84 -11.97
CA ASN A 336 12.03 -15.74 -12.01
C ASN A 336 12.47 -17.21 -11.85
N ASP A 337 11.50 -18.12 -11.79
CA ASP A 337 11.74 -19.57 -11.66
C ASP A 337 12.58 -20.15 -12.82
N ALA A 338 12.59 -19.50 -13.98
CA ALA A 338 13.39 -19.86 -15.15
C ALA A 338 14.81 -19.24 -15.15
N GLY A 339 15.17 -18.49 -14.11
CA GLY A 339 16.47 -17.80 -13.97
C GLY A 339 16.61 -16.50 -14.78
N GLY A 340 15.53 -16.04 -15.43
CA GLY A 340 15.49 -14.76 -16.13
C GLY A 340 15.27 -13.58 -15.16
N LEU A 341 15.91 -12.44 -15.43
CA LEU A 341 15.71 -11.23 -14.64
C LEU A 341 14.26 -10.75 -14.77
N ILE A 342 13.55 -10.53 -13.66
CA ILE A 342 12.19 -9.97 -13.68
C ILE A 342 12.24 -8.56 -14.26
N THR A 343 11.39 -8.21 -15.23
CA THR A 343 11.47 -6.88 -15.87
C THR A 343 10.10 -6.22 -15.95
N ARG A 344 10.09 -4.88 -15.84
CA ARG A 344 8.88 -4.07 -15.98
C ARG A 344 8.75 -3.53 -17.40
N SER A 345 7.57 -3.70 -17.98
CA SER A 345 7.20 -3.12 -19.27
C SER A 345 6.25 -1.95 -19.06
N PHE A 346 6.66 -0.73 -19.42
CA PHE A 346 5.81 0.46 -19.29
C PHE A 346 4.93 0.68 -20.53
N ARG A 347 3.73 1.23 -20.31
CA ARG A 347 2.76 1.64 -21.33
C ARG A 347 2.40 3.11 -21.13
N TYR A 348 2.31 3.86 -22.22
CA TYR A 348 2.21 5.32 -22.22
C TYR A 348 0.99 5.79 -23.02
N TYR A 349 0.44 6.96 -22.68
CA TYR A 349 -0.66 7.59 -23.41
C TYR A 349 -0.23 8.00 -24.82
N THR A 350 0.97 8.56 -24.94
CA THR A 350 1.50 9.01 -26.21
C THR A 350 2.96 8.58 -26.42
N ILE A 351 3.39 8.57 -27.67
CA ILE A 351 4.81 8.38 -28.04
C ILE A 351 5.66 9.52 -27.45
N VAL A 352 5.10 10.72 -27.30
CA VAL A 352 5.80 11.86 -26.70
C VAL A 352 6.11 11.60 -25.22
N ASP A 353 5.15 11.05 -24.48
CA ASP A 353 5.36 10.71 -23.06
C ASP A 353 6.39 9.61 -22.89
N ARG A 354 6.35 8.60 -23.78
CA ARG A 354 7.38 7.57 -23.85
C ARG A 354 8.77 8.18 -24.06
N ARG A 355 8.93 9.04 -25.07
CA ARG A 355 10.22 9.70 -25.36
C ARG A 355 10.71 10.55 -24.20
N LYS A 356 9.85 11.34 -23.57
CA LYS A 356 10.21 12.14 -22.38
C LYS A 356 10.70 11.27 -21.23
N MET A 357 10.11 10.08 -21.05
CA MET A 357 10.52 9.13 -20.02
C MET A 357 11.84 8.44 -20.38
N GLU A 358 12.03 8.04 -21.64
CA GLU A 358 13.30 7.52 -22.14
C GLU A 358 14.43 8.56 -22.01
N GLU A 359 14.18 9.83 -22.31
CA GLU A 359 15.13 10.92 -22.11
C GLU A 359 15.46 11.14 -20.63
N LYS A 360 14.46 11.11 -19.74
CA LYS A 360 14.67 11.22 -18.28
C LYS A 360 15.52 10.05 -17.77
N ALA A 361 15.24 8.83 -18.23
CA ALA A 361 16.02 7.64 -17.90
C ALA A 361 17.46 7.76 -18.45
N ALA A 362 17.63 8.18 -19.70
CA ALA A 362 18.95 8.37 -20.31
C ALA A 362 19.80 9.40 -19.57
N ARG A 363 19.20 10.53 -19.14
CA ARG A 363 19.90 11.54 -18.32
C ARG A 363 20.36 10.97 -16.98
N ARG A 364 19.55 10.12 -16.34
CA ARG A 364 19.91 9.43 -15.09
C ARG A 364 21.02 8.40 -15.27
N ILE A 365 21.02 7.70 -16.41
CA ILE A 365 22.09 6.77 -16.77
C ILE A 365 23.44 7.52 -16.87
N HIS A 366 23.42 8.74 -17.42
CA HIS A 366 24.63 9.56 -17.54
C HIS A 366 25.07 10.20 -16.22
N SER A 367 24.20 10.30 -15.20
CA SER A 367 24.50 10.89 -13.89
C SER A 367 24.92 9.88 -12.81
N ALA A 368 25.40 8.69 -13.19
CA ALA A 368 25.74 7.58 -12.28
C ALA A 368 24.57 7.05 -11.42
N GLU A 369 23.33 7.46 -11.71
CA GLU A 369 22.11 6.93 -11.09
C GLU A 369 21.55 5.70 -11.85
N SER A 370 22.30 5.20 -12.85
CA SER A 370 21.90 4.11 -13.75
C SER A 370 21.54 2.79 -13.06
N GLU A 371 22.14 2.46 -11.92
CA GLU A 371 21.87 1.18 -11.23
C GLU A 371 20.48 1.15 -10.57
N LYS A 372 19.85 2.31 -10.39
CA LYS A 372 18.60 2.44 -9.64
C LYS A 372 17.34 2.09 -10.46
N ASP A 373 17.28 2.41 -11.75
CA ASP A 373 16.02 2.29 -12.51
C ASP A 373 15.76 0.87 -13.07
N ASP A 374 16.80 0.03 -13.19
CA ASP A 374 16.71 -1.39 -13.57
C ASP A 374 16.47 -2.35 -12.38
N GLU A 375 16.20 -1.81 -11.19
CA GLU A 375 15.89 -2.65 -10.02
C GLU A 375 14.53 -3.35 -10.21
N PRO A 376 14.53 -4.69 -10.37
CA PRO A 376 13.35 -5.43 -10.83
C PRO A 376 12.27 -5.57 -9.75
N LEU A 377 12.57 -5.15 -8.51
CA LEU A 377 11.76 -5.38 -7.33
C LEU A 377 11.27 -4.09 -6.66
N ARG A 378 11.53 -2.92 -7.24
CA ARG A 378 11.10 -1.64 -6.64
C ARG A 378 9.61 -1.58 -6.35
N TRP A 379 8.81 -2.24 -7.18
CA TRP A 379 7.36 -2.33 -7.00
C TRP A 379 6.94 -3.25 -5.84
N LYS A 380 7.82 -4.14 -5.39
CA LYS A 380 7.61 -4.99 -4.20
C LYS A 380 7.86 -4.22 -2.90
N LEU A 381 8.48 -3.04 -2.96
CA LEU A 381 8.76 -2.17 -1.82
C LEU A 381 8.00 -0.83 -1.92
N PRO A 382 7.73 -0.14 -0.80
CA PRO A 382 7.22 1.23 -0.83
C PRO A 382 8.21 2.18 -1.52
N GLN A 383 7.75 3.09 -2.36
CA GLN A 383 8.58 3.88 -3.28
C GLN A 383 9.71 4.70 -2.61
N ILE A 384 9.53 5.16 -1.37
CA ILE A 384 10.56 5.90 -0.60
C ILE A 384 11.69 5.00 -0.10
N VAL A 385 11.45 3.70 0.02
CA VAL A 385 12.46 2.73 0.47
C VAL A 385 13.47 2.42 -0.65
N ALA A 386 13.07 2.61 -1.91
CA ALA A 386 13.87 2.30 -3.09
C ALA A 386 14.84 3.43 -3.53
N MET A 387 14.75 4.63 -2.93
CA MET A 387 15.64 5.77 -3.21
C MET A 387 16.83 5.81 -2.26
#